data_AF-A0A847TC22-F1
#
_entry.id   AF-A0A847TC22-F1
#
_cell.length_a   1.000
_cell.length_b   1.000
_cell.length_c   1.000
_cell.angle_alpha   90.00
_cell.angle_beta   90.00
_cell.angle_gamma   90.00
#
_symmetry.space_group_name_H-M   'P 1'
#
loop_
_entity.id
_entity.type
_entity.pdbx_description
1 polymer ?
#
loop_
_entity_poly.entity_id
_entity_poly.type
_entity_poly.pdbx_seq_one_letter_code
_entity_poly.pdbx_strand_id
1 'polypeptide(L)'
;MNYTQPEINELFLKFYSVDKYEERLKFYDNHFNILPFTLPDFETNLFTFFSEDYLQQFENLLRIERKNSESLQKTFFFEREHYTFSIKPGPAHYATFNNYIISRFLQADTQLKQKIQQELALIGESKTPVKTMLASVNEMLVILKRKVSCDNRRRLNTQFALVFLKGLTDFSAHGMPVIAPKRKKIIELYLYAQGIMYGEYIQLLKKNVPGQEEANIPFDKISLLKELGVIEAIRRKYPFLNKADMDKKIEEIIYLVTGERMAITAIR
;
A
#
# COMPACT_ATOMS: atom_id res chain seq x y z
N MET A 1 9.17 -30.76 0.07
CA MET A 1 8.76 -31.90 0.91
C MET A 1 8.29 -33.01 0.00
N ASN A 2 8.77 -34.23 0.22
CA ASN A 2 8.26 -35.43 -0.46
C ASN A 2 7.18 -36.01 0.45
N TYR A 3 5.92 -35.91 0.02
CA TYR A 3 4.80 -36.50 0.75
C TYR A 3 4.54 -37.91 0.25
N THR A 4 4.18 -38.82 1.15
CA THR A 4 3.63 -40.13 0.82
C THR A 4 2.15 -40.03 0.45
N GLN A 5 1.61 -41.04 -0.23
CA GLN A 5 0.20 -41.09 -0.60
C GLN A 5 -0.75 -41.02 0.61
N PRO A 6 -0.53 -41.76 1.73
CA PRO A 6 -1.37 -41.64 2.91
C PRO A 6 -1.38 -40.23 3.52
N GLU A 7 -0.22 -39.56 3.58
CA GLU A 7 -0.10 -38.20 4.10
C GLU A 7 -0.88 -37.19 3.23
N ILE A 8 -0.74 -37.27 1.90
CA ILE A 8 -1.52 -36.40 1.00
C ILE A 8 -3.01 -36.67 1.11
N ASN A 9 -3.43 -37.92 1.22
CA ASN A 9 -4.84 -38.27 1.37
C ASN A 9 -5.43 -37.66 2.65
N GLU A 10 -4.71 -37.76 3.77
CA GLU A 10 -5.14 -37.15 5.04
C GLU A 10 -5.22 -35.62 4.93
N LEU A 11 -4.21 -34.98 4.32
CA LEU A 11 -4.24 -33.54 4.07
C LEU A 11 -5.39 -33.14 3.16
N PHE A 12 -5.70 -33.95 2.13
CA PHE A 12 -6.80 -33.71 1.20
C PHE A 12 -8.14 -33.72 1.92
N LEU A 13 -8.41 -34.76 2.71
CA LEU A 13 -9.64 -34.86 3.50
C LEU A 13 -9.78 -33.67 4.47
N LYS A 14 -8.70 -33.29 5.17
CA LYS A 14 -8.69 -32.12 6.07
C LYS A 14 -8.93 -30.82 5.30
N PHE A 15 -8.32 -30.63 4.14
CA PHE A 15 -8.46 -29.41 3.34
C PHE A 15 -9.91 -29.18 2.89
N TYR A 16 -10.60 -30.24 2.47
CA TYR A 16 -11.98 -30.16 2.00
C TYR A 16 -13.01 -30.16 3.12
N SER A 17 -12.64 -30.52 4.35
CA SER A 17 -13.50 -30.34 5.54
C SER A 17 -13.48 -28.92 6.12
N VAL A 18 -12.58 -28.03 5.66
CA VAL A 18 -12.53 -26.63 6.11
C VAL A 18 -13.53 -25.79 5.33
N ASP A 19 -14.58 -25.31 5.98
CA ASP A 19 -15.66 -24.55 5.35
C ASP A 19 -15.27 -23.10 5.03
N LYS A 20 -14.54 -22.44 5.95
CA LYS A 20 -14.17 -21.04 5.76
C LYS A 20 -12.98 -20.89 4.83
N TYR A 21 -13.17 -20.07 3.79
CA TYR A 21 -12.12 -19.85 2.79
C TYR A 21 -10.82 -19.27 3.38
N GLU A 22 -10.89 -18.39 4.38
CA GLU A 22 -9.69 -17.86 5.04
C GLU A 22 -8.88 -18.94 5.77
N GLU A 23 -9.56 -19.85 6.46
CA GLU A 23 -8.92 -20.98 7.15
C GLU A 23 -8.30 -21.95 6.13
N ARG A 24 -8.97 -22.14 4.99
CA ARG A 24 -8.46 -22.93 3.86
C ARG A 24 -7.20 -22.31 3.23
N LEU A 25 -7.13 -20.98 3.13
CA LEU A 25 -5.92 -20.27 2.72
C LEU A 25 -4.76 -20.54 3.68
N LYS A 26 -5.00 -20.36 4.99
CA LYS A 26 -4.00 -20.64 6.04
C LYS A 26 -3.48 -22.08 5.95
N PHE A 27 -4.40 -23.04 5.81
CA PHE A 27 -4.04 -24.44 5.68
C PHE A 27 -3.15 -24.68 4.45
N TYR A 28 -3.55 -24.17 3.28
CA TYR A 28 -2.79 -24.34 2.05
C TYR A 28 -1.41 -23.72 2.15
N ASP A 29 -1.33 -22.50 2.67
CA ASP A 29 -0.07 -21.76 2.80
C ASP A 29 0.92 -22.49 3.74
N ASN A 30 0.43 -23.03 4.85
CA ASN A 30 1.25 -23.77 5.80
C ASN A 30 1.90 -25.04 5.21
N HIS A 31 1.27 -25.68 4.22
CA HIS A 31 1.76 -26.96 3.66
C HIS A 31 2.43 -26.83 2.29
N PHE A 32 2.01 -25.84 1.49
CA PHE A 32 2.42 -25.71 0.10
C PHE A 32 3.06 -24.37 -0.25
N ASN A 33 3.00 -23.38 0.65
CA ASN A 33 3.45 -22.00 0.48
C ASN A 33 2.79 -21.29 -0.73
N ILE A 34 1.94 -20.30 -0.45
CA ILE A 34 1.26 -19.50 -1.48
C ILE A 34 2.24 -18.58 -2.23
N LEU A 35 3.36 -18.23 -1.59
CA LEU A 35 4.40 -17.36 -2.11
C LEU A 35 5.67 -18.18 -2.39
N PRO A 36 5.72 -18.96 -3.50
CA PRO A 36 6.87 -19.81 -3.81
C PRO A 36 8.08 -19.01 -4.34
N PHE A 37 8.05 -17.69 -4.26
CA PHE A 37 9.08 -16.78 -4.73
C PHE A 37 9.47 -15.80 -3.63
N THR A 38 10.76 -15.46 -3.61
CA THR A 38 11.28 -14.45 -2.71
C THR A 38 10.98 -13.08 -3.30
N LEU A 39 10.31 -12.24 -2.50
CA LEU A 39 10.14 -10.83 -2.80
C LEU A 39 11.26 -10.04 -2.11
N PRO A 40 11.64 -8.87 -2.65
CA PRO A 40 12.53 -7.96 -1.97
C PRO A 40 12.10 -7.65 -0.53
N ASP A 41 13.09 -7.38 0.30
CA ASP A 41 12.84 -6.79 1.61
C ASP A 41 12.37 -5.33 1.46
N PHE A 42 11.80 -4.80 2.54
CA PHE A 42 11.47 -3.38 2.61
C PHE A 42 12.73 -2.50 2.48
N GLU A 43 12.58 -1.46 1.67
CA GLU A 43 13.64 -0.53 1.29
C GLU A 43 13.19 0.91 1.59
N THR A 44 13.96 1.63 2.41
CA THR A 44 13.69 3.02 2.77
C THR A 44 14.16 3.99 1.68
N ASN A 45 15.11 3.59 0.85
CA ASN A 45 15.57 4.36 -0.28
C ASN A 45 14.73 4.05 -1.53
N LEU A 46 13.75 4.90 -1.82
CA LEU A 46 12.88 4.72 -2.99
C LEU A 46 13.61 4.75 -4.34
N PHE A 47 14.79 5.39 -4.43
CA PHE A 47 15.57 5.33 -5.66
C PHE A 47 16.13 3.94 -5.90
N THR A 48 16.54 3.26 -4.83
CA THR A 48 16.94 1.85 -4.86
C THR A 48 15.73 0.97 -5.16
N PHE A 49 14.62 1.12 -4.42
CA PHE A 49 13.43 0.27 -4.59
C PHE A 49 12.81 0.34 -6.00
N PHE A 50 12.91 1.51 -6.65
CA PHE A 50 12.47 1.72 -8.03
C PHE A 50 13.64 1.80 -9.03
N SER A 51 14.77 1.15 -8.71
CA SER A 51 15.87 0.96 -9.67
C SER A 51 15.49 -0.05 -10.75
N GLU A 52 16.25 -0.07 -11.85
CA GLU A 52 16.01 -1.02 -12.95
C GLU A 52 16.11 -2.48 -12.48
N ASP A 53 17.02 -2.80 -11.57
CA ASP A 53 17.21 -4.15 -11.04
C ASP A 53 15.96 -4.66 -10.30
N TYR A 54 15.41 -3.85 -9.39
CA TYR A 54 14.20 -4.21 -8.66
C TYR A 54 12.97 -4.27 -9.56
N LEU A 55 12.87 -3.33 -10.51
CA LEU A 55 11.79 -3.33 -11.50
C LEU A 55 11.83 -4.58 -12.39
N GLN A 56 13.02 -5.02 -12.79
CA GLN A 56 13.19 -6.27 -13.55
C GLN A 56 12.79 -7.50 -12.73
N GLN A 57 13.09 -7.51 -11.43
CA GLN A 57 12.61 -8.57 -10.53
C GLN A 57 11.08 -8.57 -10.43
N PHE A 58 10.44 -7.41 -10.25
CA PHE A 58 8.98 -7.30 -10.21
C PHE A 58 8.31 -7.76 -11.51
N GLU A 59 8.90 -7.44 -12.66
CA GLU A 59 8.42 -7.90 -13.96
C GLU A 59 8.54 -9.43 -14.09
N ASN A 60 9.66 -10.01 -13.66
CA ASN A 60 9.86 -11.45 -13.66
C ASN A 60 8.83 -12.16 -12.77
N LEU A 61 8.54 -11.62 -11.59
CA LEU A 61 7.52 -12.15 -10.69
C LEU A 61 6.12 -12.06 -11.30
N LEU A 62 5.79 -10.92 -11.91
CA LEU A 62 4.52 -10.76 -12.64
C LEU A 62 4.39 -11.79 -13.78
N ARG A 63 5.49 -12.09 -14.47
CA ARG A 63 5.53 -13.10 -15.54
C ARG A 63 5.33 -14.51 -14.98
N ILE A 64 5.96 -14.84 -13.85
CA ILE A 64 5.77 -16.12 -13.16
C ILE A 64 4.31 -16.26 -12.72
N GLU A 65 3.74 -15.24 -12.09
CA GLU A 65 2.33 -15.26 -11.63
C GLU A 65 1.34 -15.45 -12.78
N ARG A 66 1.61 -14.85 -13.95
CA ARG A 66 0.78 -15.02 -15.15
C ARG A 66 0.88 -16.41 -15.76
N LYS A 67 2.08 -17.01 -15.78
CA LYS A 67 2.32 -18.32 -16.39
C LYS A 67 1.94 -19.47 -15.47
N ASN A 68 2.04 -19.27 -14.15
CA ASN A 68 2.01 -20.36 -13.20
C ASN A 68 0.69 -20.38 -12.42
N SER A 69 -0.27 -21.18 -12.92
CA SER A 69 -1.53 -21.41 -12.19
C SER A 69 -1.34 -22.32 -10.96
N GLU A 70 -0.15 -22.92 -10.84
CA GLU A 70 0.22 -23.87 -9.79
C GLU A 70 0.48 -23.22 -8.42
N SER A 71 0.71 -21.89 -8.35
CA SER A 71 0.91 -21.21 -7.06
C SER A 71 -0.33 -21.29 -6.17
N LEU A 72 -1.52 -21.29 -6.79
CA LEU A 72 -2.82 -21.37 -6.10
C LEU A 72 -3.49 -22.74 -6.25
N GLN A 73 -2.81 -23.68 -6.89
CA GLN A 73 -3.30 -25.04 -7.07
C GLN A 73 -2.14 -26.04 -7.06
N LYS A 74 -2.15 -26.98 -6.12
CA LYS A 74 -1.17 -28.06 -6.06
C LYS A 74 -1.85 -29.38 -6.39
N THR A 75 -1.29 -30.11 -7.35
CA THR A 75 -1.74 -31.46 -7.69
C THR A 75 -0.64 -32.46 -7.41
N PHE A 76 -0.96 -33.54 -6.69
CA PHE A 76 -0.10 -34.69 -6.46
C PHE A 76 -0.66 -35.88 -7.23
N PHE A 77 0.23 -36.64 -7.87
CA PHE A 77 -0.12 -37.82 -8.66
C PHE A 77 0.52 -39.05 -8.02
N PHE A 78 -0.30 -40.04 -7.65
CA PHE A 78 0.14 -41.32 -7.11
C PHE A 78 -0.52 -42.45 -7.90
N GLU A 79 0.24 -43.14 -8.74
CA GLU A 79 -0.24 -44.22 -9.61
C GLU A 79 -1.53 -43.87 -10.39
N ARG A 80 -2.71 -44.19 -9.83
CA ARG A 80 -4.03 -43.92 -10.42
C ARG A 80 -4.82 -42.79 -9.75
N GLU A 81 -4.34 -42.27 -8.63
CA GLU A 81 -5.01 -41.24 -7.84
C GLU A 81 -4.36 -39.87 -8.04
N HIS A 82 -5.19 -38.84 -8.03
CA HIS A 82 -4.74 -37.46 -8.12
C HIS A 82 -5.43 -36.60 -7.06
N TYR A 83 -4.62 -35.90 -6.27
CA TYR A 83 -5.10 -35.04 -5.20
C TYR A 83 -4.84 -33.60 -5.57
N THR A 84 -5.90 -32.83 -5.81
CA THR A 84 -5.81 -31.42 -6.17
C THR A 84 -6.29 -30.54 -5.03
N PHE A 85 -5.39 -29.69 -4.54
CA PHE A 85 -5.67 -28.63 -3.58
C PHE A 85 -5.77 -27.33 -4.37
N SER A 86 -6.89 -26.60 -4.23
CA SER A 86 -7.08 -25.33 -4.95
C SER A 86 -7.58 -24.26 -4.00
N ILE A 87 -6.88 -23.14 -3.98
CA ILE A 87 -7.26 -21.92 -3.27
C ILE A 87 -7.53 -20.77 -4.24
N LYS A 88 -7.71 -21.03 -5.54
CA LYS A 88 -8.07 -19.99 -6.51
C LYS A 88 -9.36 -19.30 -6.03
N PRO A 89 -9.33 -18.00 -5.70
CA PRO A 89 -10.50 -17.33 -5.14
C PRO A 89 -11.60 -17.23 -6.19
N GLY A 90 -12.83 -17.53 -5.80
CA GLY A 90 -14.02 -17.09 -6.53
C GLY A 90 -14.30 -15.60 -6.26
N PRO A 91 -15.20 -14.96 -7.04
CA PRO A 91 -15.52 -13.53 -6.88
C PRO A 91 -15.90 -13.10 -5.46
N ALA A 92 -16.65 -13.94 -4.74
CA ALA A 92 -17.05 -13.69 -3.35
C ALA A 92 -15.88 -13.69 -2.36
N HIS A 93 -14.74 -14.25 -2.74
CA HIS A 93 -13.57 -14.45 -1.86
C HIS A 93 -12.36 -13.61 -2.25
N TYR A 94 -12.47 -12.75 -3.26
CA TYR A 94 -11.36 -11.87 -3.67
C TYR A 94 -10.90 -10.95 -2.56
N ALA A 95 -11.82 -10.33 -1.80
CA ALA A 95 -11.46 -9.48 -0.67
C ALA A 95 -10.71 -10.27 0.41
N THR A 96 -11.21 -11.45 0.78
CA THR A 96 -10.57 -12.33 1.77
C THR A 96 -9.17 -12.77 1.32
N PHE A 97 -9.02 -13.17 0.05
CA PHE A 97 -7.72 -13.52 -0.52
C PHE A 97 -6.75 -12.34 -0.49
N ASN A 98 -7.17 -11.18 -0.99
CA ASN A 98 -6.35 -9.98 -1.02
C ASN A 98 -5.90 -9.58 0.38
N ASN A 99 -6.83 -9.58 1.35
CA ASN A 99 -6.54 -9.28 2.74
C ASN A 99 -5.53 -10.25 3.34
N TYR A 100 -5.67 -11.55 3.07
CA TYR A 100 -4.75 -12.57 3.54
C TYR A 100 -3.33 -12.33 3.04
N ILE A 101 -3.16 -12.09 1.74
CA ILE A 101 -1.84 -11.82 1.14
C ILE A 101 -1.22 -10.52 1.65
N ILE A 102 -2.00 -9.43 1.76
CA ILE A 102 -1.52 -8.18 2.35
C ILE A 102 -1.07 -8.41 3.79
N SER A 103 -1.90 -9.09 4.59
CA SER A 103 -1.59 -9.39 5.99
C SER A 103 -0.31 -10.22 6.12
N ARG A 104 -0.05 -11.16 5.20
CA ARG A 104 1.21 -11.93 5.18
C ARG A 104 2.44 -11.03 5.01
N PHE A 105 2.39 -10.07 4.09
CA PHE A 105 3.49 -9.11 3.92
C PHE A 105 3.65 -8.20 5.12
N LEU A 106 2.54 -7.74 5.72
CA LEU A 106 2.56 -6.90 6.92
C LEU A 106 2.84 -7.67 8.23
N GLN A 107 2.79 -9.00 8.26
CA GLN A 107 3.09 -9.82 9.45
C GLN A 107 4.51 -10.40 9.42
N ALA A 108 5.03 -10.74 8.23
CA ALA A 108 6.47 -10.95 8.04
C ALA A 108 7.29 -9.76 8.56
N ASP A 109 6.63 -8.61 8.64
CA ASP A 109 7.08 -7.32 9.13
C ASP A 109 7.38 -7.18 10.63
N THR A 110 7.12 -8.19 11.47
CA THR A 110 7.49 -8.06 12.90
C THR A 110 9.00 -7.84 13.05
N GLN A 111 9.80 -8.39 12.12
CA GLN A 111 11.23 -8.12 11.96
C GLN A 111 11.52 -6.76 11.31
N LEU A 112 10.62 -6.24 10.47
CA LEU A 112 10.78 -4.90 9.89
C LEU A 112 10.51 -3.81 10.91
N LYS A 113 9.49 -3.92 11.78
CA LYS A 113 9.30 -2.97 12.88
C LYS A 113 10.53 -2.92 13.76
N GLN A 114 11.18 -4.06 14.00
CA GLN A 114 12.49 -4.13 14.65
C GLN A 114 13.57 -3.45 13.81
N LYS A 115 13.65 -3.67 12.48
CA LYS A 115 14.61 -3.01 11.58
C LYS A 115 14.41 -1.48 11.52
N ILE A 116 13.17 -0.99 11.46
CA ILE A 116 12.81 0.42 11.52
C ILE A 116 13.22 1.00 12.89
N GLN A 117 12.93 0.28 13.98
CA GLN A 117 13.36 0.68 15.32
C GLN A 117 14.89 0.66 15.48
N GLN A 118 15.60 -0.28 14.85
CA GLN A 118 17.06 -0.36 14.82
C GLN A 118 17.65 0.79 14.00
N GLU A 119 17.11 1.09 12.82
CA GLU A 119 17.48 2.27 12.05
C GLU A 119 17.25 3.54 12.88
N LEU A 120 16.13 3.66 13.59
CA LEU A 120 15.86 4.78 14.52
C LEU A 120 16.82 4.84 15.71
N ALA A 121 17.22 3.70 16.28
CA ALA A 121 18.22 3.65 17.35
C ALA A 121 19.59 4.09 16.86
N LEU A 122 20.01 3.62 15.68
CA LEU A 122 21.22 4.06 14.99
C LEU A 122 21.15 5.55 14.65
N ILE A 123 19.96 6.09 14.37
CA ILE A 123 19.75 7.53 14.14
C ILE A 123 19.90 8.33 15.44
N GLY A 124 19.47 7.80 16.59
CA GLY A 124 19.72 8.39 17.90
C GLY A 124 21.21 8.47 18.27
N GLU A 125 22.01 7.54 17.75
CA GLU A 125 23.47 7.50 17.91
C GLU A 125 24.24 8.27 16.82
N SER A 126 23.67 8.41 15.62
CA SER A 126 24.26 9.15 14.51
C SER A 126 23.99 10.65 14.64
N LYS A 127 24.98 11.48 14.31
CA LYS A 127 24.82 12.95 14.22
C LYS A 127 23.88 13.40 13.08
N THR A 128 23.20 12.49 12.38
CA THR A 128 22.30 12.82 11.28
C THR A 128 20.93 13.19 11.86
N PRO A 129 20.46 14.44 11.71
CA PRO A 129 19.17 14.82 12.26
C PRO A 129 18.06 14.00 11.58
N VAL A 130 17.14 13.43 12.36
CA VAL A 130 15.89 12.79 11.87
C VAL A 130 15.19 13.68 10.83
N LYS A 131 15.29 15.01 11.01
CA LYS A 131 14.81 16.04 10.08
C LYS A 131 15.38 15.92 8.66
N THR A 132 16.67 15.58 8.51
CA THR A 132 17.33 15.39 7.22
C THR A 132 16.84 14.14 6.51
N MET A 133 16.58 13.06 7.24
CA MET A 133 16.02 11.83 6.68
C MET A 133 14.58 12.04 6.22
N LEU A 134 13.76 12.73 7.03
CA LEU A 134 12.40 13.09 6.63
C LEU A 134 12.41 13.99 5.38
N ALA A 135 13.34 14.94 5.28
CA ALA A 135 13.50 15.77 4.09
C ALA A 135 13.86 14.94 2.85
N SER A 136 14.80 14.00 2.98
CA SER A 136 15.19 13.09 1.90
C SER A 136 14.02 12.20 1.45
N VAL A 137 13.26 11.64 2.40
CA VAL A 137 12.06 10.85 2.10
C VAL A 137 11.02 11.67 1.34
N ASN A 138 10.79 12.92 1.76
CA ASN A 138 9.86 13.81 1.07
C ASN A 138 10.35 14.13 -0.35
N GLU A 139 11.64 14.40 -0.54
CA GLU A 139 12.23 14.64 -1.86
C GLU A 139 12.07 13.43 -2.78
N MET A 140 12.39 12.23 -2.29
CA MET A 140 12.21 10.97 -3.02
C MET A 140 10.76 10.77 -3.46
N LEU A 141 9.80 11.04 -2.57
CA LEU A 141 8.37 10.94 -2.88
C LEU A 141 7.93 11.97 -3.92
N VAL A 142 8.41 13.21 -3.83
CA VAL A 142 8.12 14.26 -4.83
C VAL A 142 8.63 13.83 -6.20
N ILE A 143 9.85 13.30 -6.28
CA ILE A 143 10.43 12.82 -7.54
C ILE A 143 9.64 11.62 -8.09
N LEU A 144 9.28 10.65 -7.25
CA LEU A 144 8.49 9.50 -7.66
C LEU A 144 7.11 9.93 -8.20
N LYS A 145 6.40 10.80 -7.48
CA LYS A 145 5.11 11.36 -7.91
C LYS A 145 5.24 12.10 -9.24
N ARG A 146 6.28 12.93 -9.39
CA ARG A 146 6.56 13.64 -10.65
C ARG A 146 6.81 12.68 -11.81
N LYS A 147 7.65 11.66 -11.63
CA LYS A 147 7.91 10.62 -12.64
C LYS A 147 6.61 9.95 -13.10
N VAL A 148 5.76 9.58 -12.14
CA VAL A 148 4.46 8.96 -12.42
C VAL A 148 3.52 9.90 -13.18
N SER A 149 3.43 11.17 -12.77
CA SER A 149 2.56 12.17 -13.43
C SER A 149 3.02 12.52 -14.85
N CYS A 150 4.32 12.44 -15.14
CA CYS A 150 4.86 12.74 -16.46
C CYS A 150 4.81 11.55 -17.44
N ASP A 151 4.62 10.32 -16.96
CA ASP A 151 4.54 9.14 -17.85
C ASP A 151 3.13 8.90 -18.38
N ASN A 152 2.80 9.60 -19.46
CA ASN A 152 1.53 9.46 -20.18
C ASN A 152 1.31 8.05 -20.76
N ARG A 153 2.37 7.27 -20.97
CA ARG A 153 2.27 5.92 -21.57
C ARG A 153 1.91 4.85 -20.54
N ARG A 154 1.94 5.18 -19.23
CA ARG A 154 1.66 4.26 -18.12
C ARG A 154 2.44 2.95 -18.26
N ARG A 155 3.76 3.07 -18.43
CA ARG A 155 4.67 1.92 -18.48
C ARG A 155 4.50 1.04 -17.25
N LEU A 156 4.89 -0.22 -17.33
CA LEU A 156 4.73 -1.19 -16.24
C LEU A 156 5.31 -0.66 -14.92
N ASN A 157 6.49 -0.04 -14.96
CA ASN A 157 7.15 0.55 -13.79
C ASN A 157 6.31 1.66 -13.14
N THR A 158 5.65 2.49 -13.95
CA THR A 158 4.71 3.51 -13.49
C THR A 158 3.48 2.90 -12.84
N GLN A 159 3.00 1.76 -13.34
CA GLN A 159 1.90 1.02 -12.70
C GLN A 159 2.32 0.47 -11.34
N PHE A 160 3.52 -0.07 -11.20
CA PHE A 160 4.06 -0.51 -9.92
C PHE A 160 4.19 0.63 -8.92
N ALA A 161 4.75 1.77 -9.34
CA ALA A 161 4.85 2.97 -8.52
C ALA A 161 3.47 3.51 -8.10
N LEU A 162 2.47 3.48 -8.99
CA LEU A 162 1.10 3.88 -8.66
C LEU A 162 0.46 2.98 -7.60
N VAL A 163 0.70 1.67 -7.66
CA VAL A 163 0.19 0.72 -6.66
C VAL A 163 0.84 0.96 -5.29
N PHE A 164 2.15 1.19 -5.26
CA PHE A 164 2.87 1.60 -4.05
C PHE A 164 2.33 2.92 -3.48
N LEU A 165 2.20 3.96 -4.31
CA LEU A 165 1.68 5.27 -3.89
C LEU A 165 0.23 5.19 -3.38
N LYS A 166 -0.58 4.27 -3.93
CA LYS A 166 -1.92 4.00 -3.41
C LYS A 166 -1.84 3.44 -1.99
N GLY A 167 -0.97 2.47 -1.72
CA GLY A 167 -0.74 1.96 -0.36
C GLY A 167 -0.38 3.08 0.61
N LEU A 168 0.61 3.89 0.25
CA LEU A 168 1.04 5.04 1.05
C LEU A 168 -0.12 6.02 1.35
N THR A 169 -0.93 6.32 0.35
CA THR A 169 -2.06 7.25 0.47
C THR A 169 -3.16 6.68 1.35
N ASP A 170 -3.50 5.40 1.17
CA ASP A 170 -4.53 4.71 1.96
C ASP A 170 -4.10 4.62 3.44
N PHE A 171 -2.82 4.32 3.72
CA PHE A 171 -2.29 4.40 5.09
C PHE A 171 -2.39 5.82 5.66
N SER A 172 -2.01 6.83 4.89
CA SER A 172 -2.05 8.23 5.35
C SER A 172 -3.49 8.69 5.64
N ALA A 173 -4.48 8.16 4.94
CA ALA A 173 -5.89 8.53 5.10
C ALA A 173 -6.63 7.72 6.19
N HIS A 174 -6.29 6.44 6.35
CA HIS A 174 -7.08 5.50 7.16
C HIS A 174 -6.28 4.79 8.25
N GLY A 175 -4.95 4.88 8.24
CA GLY A 175 -4.05 4.15 9.14
C GLY A 175 -3.98 2.65 8.92
N MET A 176 -4.78 2.10 7.99
CA MET A 176 -4.92 0.67 7.74
C MET A 176 -5.08 0.39 6.23
N PRO A 177 -4.73 -0.82 5.76
CA PRO A 177 -4.96 -1.23 4.36
C PRO A 177 -6.44 -1.18 3.96
N VAL A 178 -6.73 -0.57 2.81
CA VAL A 178 -8.06 -0.61 2.18
C VAL A 178 -8.14 -1.80 1.23
N ILE A 179 -8.91 -2.81 1.63
CA ILE A 179 -8.99 -4.08 0.91
C ILE A 179 -9.79 -3.95 -0.38
N ALA A 180 -9.15 -4.27 -1.51
CA ALA A 180 -9.81 -4.27 -2.80
C ALA A 180 -10.80 -5.44 -2.93
N PRO A 181 -12.04 -5.21 -3.42
CA PRO A 181 -13.03 -6.27 -3.60
C PRO A 181 -12.81 -7.09 -4.88
N LYS A 182 -11.97 -6.61 -5.80
CA LYS A 182 -11.64 -7.30 -7.06
C LYS A 182 -10.35 -8.10 -6.90
N ARG A 183 -10.21 -9.18 -7.67
CA ARG A 183 -8.96 -9.95 -7.71
C ARG A 183 -7.78 -9.04 -8.03
N LYS A 184 -6.75 -9.10 -7.20
CA LYS A 184 -5.47 -8.45 -7.43
C LYS A 184 -4.38 -9.48 -7.65
N LYS A 185 -3.33 -9.05 -8.32
CA LYS A 185 -2.13 -9.86 -8.46
C LYS A 185 -1.33 -9.82 -7.17
N ILE A 186 -0.64 -10.90 -6.84
CA ILE A 186 0.19 -10.98 -5.63
C ILE A 186 1.24 -9.87 -5.64
N ILE A 187 1.89 -9.61 -6.78
CA ILE A 187 2.87 -8.51 -6.88
C ILE A 187 2.24 -7.14 -6.63
N GLU A 188 0.99 -6.92 -7.05
CA GLU A 188 0.28 -5.67 -6.77
C GLU A 188 -0.06 -5.56 -5.28
N LEU A 189 -0.45 -6.66 -4.64
CA LEU A 189 -0.72 -6.70 -3.20
C LEU A 189 0.56 -6.48 -2.37
N TYR A 190 1.68 -7.03 -2.83
CA TYR A 190 3.01 -6.78 -2.25
C TYR A 190 3.39 -5.30 -2.34
N LEU A 191 3.38 -4.71 -3.54
CA LEU A 191 3.74 -3.30 -3.73
C LEU A 191 2.81 -2.37 -2.94
N TYR A 192 1.53 -2.73 -2.84
CA TYR A 192 0.57 -2.02 -2.01
C TYR A 192 0.95 -2.09 -0.53
N ALA A 193 1.29 -3.28 -0.01
CA ALA A 193 1.77 -3.45 1.36
C ALA A 193 3.06 -2.66 1.61
N GLN A 194 4.01 -2.65 0.67
CA GLN A 194 5.23 -1.83 0.73
C GLN A 194 4.91 -0.34 0.88
N GLY A 195 3.89 0.16 0.16
CA GLY A 195 3.40 1.52 0.33
C GLY A 195 2.84 1.81 1.73
N ILE A 196 2.08 0.87 2.30
CA ILE A 196 1.55 0.96 3.67
C ILE A 196 2.70 1.05 4.67
N MET A 197 3.67 0.13 4.59
CA MET A 197 4.85 0.09 5.47
C MET A 197 5.69 1.37 5.36
N TYR A 198 5.81 1.93 4.16
CA TYR A 198 6.50 3.19 3.96
C TYR A 198 5.75 4.38 4.59
N GLY A 199 4.42 4.30 4.65
CA GLY A 199 3.60 5.25 5.40
C GLY A 199 3.85 5.17 6.91
N GLU A 200 3.93 3.96 7.47
CA GLU A 200 4.30 3.74 8.87
C GLU A 200 5.69 4.31 9.16
N TYR A 201 6.66 4.05 8.29
CA TYR A 201 8.02 4.59 8.39
C TYR A 201 8.04 6.14 8.45
N ILE A 202 7.31 6.83 7.55
CA ILE A 202 7.20 8.30 7.58
C ILE A 202 6.56 8.79 8.88
N GLN A 203 5.51 8.12 9.36
CA GLN A 203 4.85 8.50 10.60
C GLN A 203 5.80 8.37 11.79
N LEU A 204 6.62 7.32 11.82
CA LEU A 204 7.64 7.12 12.84
C LEU A 204 8.74 8.18 12.78
N LEU A 205 9.22 8.54 11.59
CA LEU A 205 10.18 9.63 11.43
C LEU A 205 9.62 10.95 11.96
N LYS A 206 8.38 11.31 11.62
CA LYS A 206 7.72 12.53 12.10
C LYS A 206 7.63 12.60 13.62
N LYS A 207 7.26 11.50 14.27
CA LYS A 207 7.17 11.41 15.74
C LYS A 207 8.50 11.63 16.46
N ASN A 208 9.62 11.33 15.81
CA ASN A 208 10.96 11.43 16.39
C ASN A 208 11.71 12.72 15.99
N VAL A 209 11.05 13.69 15.35
CA VAL A 209 11.66 15.01 15.08
C VAL A 209 11.61 15.84 16.38
N PRO A 210 12.76 16.16 16.99
CA PRO A 210 12.79 16.97 18.21
C PRO A 210 12.23 18.38 17.94
N GLY A 211 11.31 18.83 18.78
CA GLY A 211 10.63 20.12 18.65
C GLY A 211 9.30 20.08 17.90
N GLN A 212 8.82 18.89 17.49
CA GLN A 212 7.39 18.67 17.26
C GLN A 212 6.79 18.03 18.53
N GLU A 213 6.53 18.85 19.54
CA GLU A 213 5.24 18.67 20.24
C GLU A 213 4.18 18.58 19.14
N GLU A 214 3.14 17.77 19.33
CA GLU A 214 1.96 17.81 18.47
C GLU A 214 1.35 19.22 18.55
N ALA A 215 1.96 20.19 17.87
CA ALA A 215 1.22 21.13 17.11
C ALA A 215 0.40 20.23 16.18
N ASN A 216 -0.83 19.95 16.61
CA ASN A 216 -1.99 20.23 15.78
C ASN A 216 -1.74 21.59 15.11
N ILE A 217 -0.84 21.65 14.13
CA ILE A 217 -0.84 22.68 13.13
C ILE A 217 -2.17 22.38 12.46
N PRO A 218 -3.20 23.20 12.68
CA PRO A 218 -4.39 23.08 11.87
C PRO A 218 -3.83 23.22 10.46
N PHE A 219 -3.93 22.17 9.66
CA PHE A 219 -3.75 22.32 8.23
C PHE A 219 -4.80 23.35 7.84
N ASP A 220 -4.41 24.62 7.81
CA ASP A 220 -5.33 25.70 7.50
C ASP A 220 -5.48 25.64 5.99
N LYS A 221 -6.25 24.64 5.54
CA LYS A 221 -6.48 24.31 4.13
C LYS A 221 -6.99 25.55 3.40
N ILE A 222 -7.66 26.47 4.11
CA ILE A 222 -8.09 27.77 3.63
C ILE A 222 -6.88 28.64 3.26
N SER A 223 -5.86 28.72 4.12
CA SER A 223 -4.61 29.43 3.82
C SER A 223 -3.89 28.85 2.61
N LEU A 224 -3.83 27.51 2.46
CA LEU A 224 -3.25 26.87 1.28
C LEU A 224 -4.06 27.15 0.00
N LEU A 225 -5.39 27.10 0.07
CA LEU A 225 -6.28 27.41 -1.06
C LEU A 225 -6.19 28.88 -1.48
N LYS A 226 -5.90 29.77 -0.53
CA LYS A 226 -5.61 31.18 -0.78
C LYS A 226 -4.23 31.34 -1.44
N GLU A 227 -3.19 30.68 -0.94
CA GLU A 227 -1.84 30.72 -1.55
C GLU A 227 -1.83 30.17 -2.99
N LEU A 228 -2.64 29.14 -3.27
CA LEU A 228 -2.81 28.58 -4.61
C LEU A 228 -3.72 29.44 -5.53
N GLY A 229 -4.26 30.55 -5.03
CA GLY A 229 -5.10 31.47 -5.79
C GLY A 229 -6.48 30.92 -6.16
N VAL A 230 -6.93 29.83 -5.52
CA VAL A 230 -8.21 29.18 -5.80
C VAL A 230 -9.37 30.08 -5.35
N ILE A 231 -9.22 30.73 -4.19
CA ILE A 231 -10.22 31.67 -3.68
C ILE A 231 -10.36 32.86 -4.64
N GLU A 232 -9.24 33.43 -5.08
CA GLU A 232 -9.21 34.54 -6.04
C GLU A 232 -9.80 34.15 -7.40
N ALA A 233 -9.56 32.92 -7.86
CA ALA A 233 -10.16 32.40 -9.09
C ALA A 233 -11.69 32.27 -8.98
N ILE A 234 -12.21 31.80 -7.84
CA ILE A 234 -13.66 31.72 -7.58
C ILE A 234 -14.25 33.13 -7.54
N ARG A 235 -13.62 34.08 -6.84
CA ARG A 235 -14.08 35.48 -6.76
C ARG A 235 -14.13 36.15 -8.14
N ARG A 236 -13.13 35.90 -8.99
CA ARG A 236 -13.10 36.39 -10.38
C ARG A 236 -14.17 35.77 -11.26
N LYS A 237 -14.55 34.51 -11.02
CA LYS A 237 -15.58 33.81 -11.80
C LYS A 237 -17.00 34.23 -11.43
N TYR A 238 -17.22 34.68 -10.18
CA TYR A 238 -18.53 35.08 -9.67
C TYR A 238 -18.54 36.53 -9.13
N PRO A 239 -18.11 37.54 -9.91
CA PRO A 239 -17.93 38.91 -9.42
C PRO A 239 -19.25 39.62 -9.04
N PHE A 240 -20.38 39.05 -9.45
CA PHE A 240 -21.72 39.57 -9.20
C PHE A 240 -22.33 39.14 -7.85
N LEU A 241 -21.66 38.25 -7.11
CA LEU A 241 -22.13 37.84 -5.78
C LEU A 241 -21.73 38.88 -4.74
N ASN A 242 -22.63 39.15 -3.79
CA ASN A 242 -22.27 39.91 -2.60
C ASN A 242 -21.34 39.06 -1.70
N LYS A 243 -20.71 39.71 -0.71
CA LYS A 243 -19.72 39.06 0.15
C LYS A 243 -20.25 37.79 0.83
N ALA A 244 -21.46 37.84 1.40
CA ALA A 244 -22.03 36.71 2.13
C ALA A 244 -22.35 35.52 1.23
N ASP A 245 -22.86 35.77 0.02
CA ASP A 245 -23.15 34.73 -0.95
C ASP A 245 -21.87 34.19 -1.61
N MET A 246 -20.84 35.03 -1.74
CA MET A 246 -19.53 34.64 -2.24
C MET A 246 -18.81 33.71 -1.26
N ASP A 247 -18.86 34.00 0.04
CA ASP A 247 -18.28 33.15 1.08
C ASP A 247 -18.98 31.78 1.09
N LYS A 248 -20.32 31.73 1.03
CA LYS A 248 -21.08 30.47 0.86
C LYS A 248 -20.69 29.71 -0.41
N LYS A 249 -20.47 30.41 -1.52
CA LYS A 249 -20.08 29.77 -2.78
C LYS A 249 -18.67 29.17 -2.71
N ILE A 250 -17.75 29.82 -2.00
CA ILE A 250 -16.42 29.30 -1.73
C ILE A 250 -16.52 28.05 -0.84
N GLU A 251 -17.34 28.07 0.22
CA GLU A 251 -17.59 26.90 1.08
C GLU A 251 -18.13 25.70 0.29
N GLU A 252 -19.13 25.93 -0.56
CA GLU A 252 -19.73 24.90 -1.40
C GLU A 252 -18.72 24.29 -2.37
N ILE A 253 -17.91 25.11 -3.03
CA ILE A 253 -16.91 24.63 -4.00
C ILE A 253 -15.79 23.87 -3.27
N ILE A 254 -15.33 24.36 -2.12
CA ILE A 254 -14.35 23.65 -1.30
C ILE A 254 -14.92 22.30 -0.88
N TYR A 255 -16.16 22.26 -0.37
CA TYR A 255 -16.84 21.02 0.00
C TYR A 255 -16.95 20.04 -1.18
N LEU A 256 -17.29 20.52 -2.38
CA LEU A 256 -17.38 19.68 -3.56
C LEU A 256 -16.02 19.09 -3.98
N VAL A 257 -14.93 19.80 -3.73
CA VAL A 257 -13.57 19.36 -4.07
C VAL A 257 -12.96 18.45 -3.00
N THR A 258 -13.25 18.71 -1.72
CA THR A 258 -12.58 18.05 -0.59
C THR A 258 -13.45 17.05 0.16
N GLY A 259 -14.78 17.11 0.01
CA GLY A 259 -15.74 16.29 0.75
C GLY A 259 -15.97 16.71 2.21
N GLU A 260 -15.33 17.79 2.68
CA GLU A 260 -15.38 18.25 4.07
C GLU A 260 -16.07 19.62 4.19
N ARG A 261 -17.02 19.77 5.12
CA ARG A 261 -17.68 21.07 5.38
C ARG A 261 -16.74 21.94 6.20
N MET A 262 -16.29 23.06 5.63
CA MET A 262 -15.46 24.05 6.32
C MET A 262 -16.19 25.39 6.35
N ALA A 263 -16.30 26.00 7.53
CA ALA A 263 -16.87 27.33 7.70
C ALA A 263 -15.78 28.39 7.51
N ILE A 264 -16.02 29.38 6.64
CA ILE A 264 -15.13 30.52 6.40
C ILE A 264 -15.39 31.58 7.48
N THR A 265 -15.09 31.25 8.73
CA THR A 265 -15.06 32.24 9.83
C THR A 265 -13.65 32.74 10.13
N ALA A 266 -12.61 32.17 9.50
CA ALA A 266 -11.20 32.44 9.81
C ALA A 266 -10.50 33.43 8.85
N ILE A 267 -11.18 33.99 7.84
CA ILE A 267 -10.57 34.99 6.94
C ILE A 267 -11.01 36.40 7.37
N ARG A 268 -10.44 36.89 8.47
CA ARG A 268 -10.34 38.33 8.73
C ARG A 268 -8.88 38.73 8.76
#